data_AF-V4HYV7-F1
#
_entry.id   AF-V4HYV7-F1
#
_cell.length_a   1.000
_cell.length_b   1.000
_cell.length_c   1.000
_cell.angle_alpha   90.00
_cell.angle_beta   90.00
_cell.angle_gamma   90.00
#
_symmetry.space_group_name_H-M   'P 1'
#
loop_
_entity.id
_entity.type
_entity.pdbx_description
1 polymer ?
#
loop_
_entity_poly.entity_id
_entity_poly.type
_entity_poly.pdbx_seq_one_letter_code
_entity_poly.pdbx_strand_id
1 'polypeptide(L)'
;MICRLLAITLALVFISGCTNVPDEAQYSGENPKDNLYIIEFNDKGGVHKQCFGGSKPCRYLETFHKGIESSQIRENVIVFAHGWHHNAEPNDKNLDTFRTFINRLNARTPQYTGIYLAWRGDSSDVIFTDKTDFEALDFYTLWNRNSVAAHIGKNGANKFFDMLTSYQKEGKIRNIIGIGHSMGGRLVYFANKERIKEPNNNTFFLLINPALTDEDMKEVLMYDVKKINNFPRTIVVQSESDIPITFGYDLIHPGDESVGDSWAITHDLNACQNNNDKCLSCLKAKSNGENP
;
A
#
# COMPACT_ATOMS: atom_id res chain seq x y z
N MET A 1 -2.20 -37.43 33.28
CA MET A 1 -2.01 -38.02 31.93
C MET A 1 -2.96 -37.38 30.89
N ILE A 2 -4.23 -37.16 31.24
CA ILE A 2 -5.26 -36.55 30.37
C ILE A 2 -4.93 -35.11 29.93
N CYS A 3 -4.42 -34.24 30.84
CA CYS A 3 -3.99 -32.87 30.46
C CYS A 3 -2.81 -32.82 29.47
N ARG A 4 -1.90 -33.81 29.50
CA ARG A 4 -0.78 -33.87 28.55
C ARG A 4 -1.23 -34.35 27.17
N LEU A 5 -2.17 -35.29 27.10
CA LEU A 5 -2.78 -35.67 25.82
C LEU A 5 -3.58 -34.52 25.22
N LEU A 6 -4.39 -33.79 26.00
CA LEU A 6 -5.15 -32.63 25.51
C LEU A 6 -4.24 -31.53 24.94
N ALA A 7 -3.14 -31.22 25.62
CA ALA A 7 -2.16 -30.23 25.14
C ALA A 7 -1.46 -30.66 23.84
N ILE A 8 -1.11 -31.95 23.70
CA ILE A 8 -0.51 -32.50 22.49
C ILE A 8 -1.53 -32.52 21.33
N THR A 9 -2.80 -32.82 21.62
CA THR A 9 -3.86 -32.85 20.60
C THR A 9 -4.19 -31.45 20.10
N LEU A 10 -4.27 -30.45 20.99
CA LEU A 10 -4.39 -29.03 20.61
C LEU A 10 -3.19 -28.60 19.75
N ALA A 11 -1.96 -28.90 20.17
CA ALA A 11 -0.75 -28.56 19.41
C ALA A 11 -0.69 -29.23 18.02
N LEU A 12 -1.20 -30.45 17.86
CA LEU A 12 -1.28 -31.14 16.56
C LEU A 12 -2.38 -30.57 15.65
N VAL A 13 -3.50 -30.10 16.22
CA VAL A 13 -4.53 -29.35 15.48
C VAL A 13 -4.00 -27.98 15.04
N PHE A 14 -3.19 -27.31 15.86
CA PHE A 14 -2.53 -26.04 15.51
C PHE A 14 -1.53 -26.17 14.35
N ILE A 15 -0.78 -27.28 14.27
CA ILE A 15 0.21 -27.48 13.19
C ILE A 15 -0.48 -27.87 11.86
N SER A 16 -1.63 -28.53 11.92
CA SER A 16 -2.39 -28.95 10.73
C SER A 16 -3.33 -27.87 10.19
N GLY A 17 -3.53 -26.79 10.95
CA GLY A 17 -4.43 -25.68 10.61
C GLY A 17 -3.76 -24.48 9.97
N CYS A 18 -2.46 -24.46 9.67
CA CYS A 18 -1.79 -23.34 9.01
C CYS A 18 -1.27 -23.77 7.63
N THR A 19 -1.81 -23.21 6.56
CA THR A 19 -1.25 -23.36 5.20
C THR A 19 -0.32 -22.19 4.91
N ASN A 20 0.92 -22.49 4.50
CA ASN A 20 1.83 -21.44 4.02
C ASN A 20 1.31 -20.90 2.68
N VAL A 21 1.13 -19.58 2.60
CA VAL A 21 0.84 -18.91 1.33
C VAL A 21 2.15 -18.87 0.54
N PRO A 22 2.25 -19.47 -0.65
CA PRO A 22 3.50 -19.50 -1.41
C PRO A 22 3.92 -18.12 -1.92
N ASP A 23 5.23 -17.85 -1.94
CA ASP A 23 5.82 -16.68 -2.62
C ASP A 23 5.87 -16.91 -4.13
N GLU A 24 4.71 -16.85 -4.77
CA GLU A 24 4.52 -16.99 -6.21
C GLU A 24 3.54 -15.96 -6.76
N ALA A 25 3.65 -15.67 -8.05
CA ALA A 25 2.70 -14.80 -8.73
C ALA A 25 1.30 -15.40 -8.67
N GLN A 26 0.33 -14.59 -8.29
CA GLN A 26 -1.08 -14.95 -8.16
C GLN A 26 -1.91 -14.50 -9.38
N TYR A 27 -1.37 -13.58 -10.19
CA TYR A 27 -2.04 -13.17 -11.42
C TYR A 27 -1.66 -14.08 -12.59
N SER A 28 -2.68 -14.63 -13.25
CA SER A 28 -2.54 -15.45 -14.45
C SER A 28 -2.96 -14.74 -15.74
N GLY A 29 -3.52 -13.52 -15.63
CA GLY A 29 -4.13 -12.80 -16.74
C GLY A 29 -3.11 -12.08 -17.62
N GLU A 30 -3.54 -11.70 -18.81
CA GLU A 30 -2.76 -10.82 -19.68
C GLU A 30 -2.94 -9.37 -19.24
N ASN A 31 -1.84 -8.64 -19.07
CA ASN A 31 -1.86 -7.18 -18.97
C ASN A 31 -1.92 -6.57 -20.39
N PRO A 32 -2.54 -5.39 -20.60
CA PRO A 32 -3.58 -4.79 -19.76
C PRO A 32 -4.99 -5.09 -20.32
N LYS A 33 -5.88 -5.58 -19.47
CA LYS A 33 -7.32 -5.31 -19.63
C LYS A 33 -7.63 -3.97 -18.96
N ASP A 34 -8.58 -3.22 -19.51
CA ASP A 34 -9.19 -2.05 -18.84
C ASP A 34 -8.22 -0.91 -18.43
N ASN A 35 -7.11 -0.72 -19.17
CA ASN A 35 -6.05 0.24 -18.83
C ASN A 35 -5.39 -0.02 -17.45
N LEU A 36 -5.46 -1.26 -16.98
CA LEU A 36 -4.89 -1.72 -15.72
C LEU A 36 -3.72 -2.66 -15.99
N TYR A 37 -2.60 -2.39 -15.34
CA TYR A 37 -1.42 -3.24 -15.33
C TYR A 37 -1.21 -3.77 -13.92
N ILE A 38 -0.79 -5.03 -13.80
CA ILE A 38 -0.39 -5.65 -12.54
C ILE A 38 1.11 -5.90 -12.56
N ILE A 39 1.79 -5.59 -11.46
CA ILE A 39 3.20 -5.89 -11.25
C ILE A 39 3.34 -6.57 -9.89
N GLU A 40 3.68 -7.85 -9.90
CA GLU A 40 3.85 -8.63 -8.67
C GLU A 40 5.32 -8.75 -8.27
N PHE A 41 5.61 -8.35 -7.04
CA PHE A 41 6.91 -8.49 -6.41
C PHE A 41 6.92 -9.71 -5.47
N ASN A 42 8.00 -10.48 -5.55
CA ASN A 42 8.34 -11.49 -4.57
C ASN A 42 8.93 -10.87 -3.31
N ASP A 43 9.04 -11.65 -2.25
CA ASP A 43 9.53 -11.19 -0.95
C ASP A 43 10.97 -10.68 -0.96
N LYS A 44 11.76 -11.06 -1.97
CA LYS A 44 13.15 -10.61 -2.15
C LYS A 44 13.24 -9.26 -2.86
N GLY A 45 12.10 -8.68 -3.27
CA GLY A 45 12.03 -7.41 -4.02
C GLY A 45 12.24 -7.59 -5.53
N GLY A 46 12.26 -8.82 -6.05
CA GLY A 46 12.27 -9.06 -7.48
C GLY A 46 10.84 -9.15 -8.04
N VAL A 47 10.62 -8.70 -9.28
CA VAL A 47 9.37 -9.00 -9.97
C VAL A 47 9.29 -10.51 -10.24
N HIS A 48 8.13 -11.14 -10.02
CA HIS A 48 7.96 -12.55 -10.35
C HIS A 48 8.27 -12.81 -11.83
N LYS A 49 9.07 -13.84 -12.09
CA LYS A 49 9.49 -14.22 -13.44
C LYS A 49 8.56 -15.23 -14.09
N GLN A 50 7.83 -16.00 -13.29
CA GLN A 50 6.85 -16.98 -13.73
C GLN A 50 5.48 -16.54 -13.19
N CYS A 51 4.48 -16.60 -14.05
CA CYS A 51 3.10 -16.27 -13.66
C CYS A 51 2.45 -17.47 -12.98
N PHE A 52 1.26 -17.23 -12.42
CA PHE A 52 0.52 -18.24 -11.68
C PHE A 52 0.52 -19.60 -12.38
N GLY A 53 0.83 -20.65 -11.61
CA GLY A 53 1.00 -22.02 -12.11
C GLY A 53 2.36 -22.31 -12.77
N GLY A 54 3.34 -21.41 -12.68
CA GLY A 54 4.76 -21.65 -13.01
C GLY A 54 5.08 -21.88 -14.49
N SER A 55 4.07 -21.97 -15.35
CA SER A 55 4.19 -22.53 -16.70
C SER A 55 4.57 -21.50 -17.77
N LYS A 56 4.42 -20.21 -17.48
CA LYS A 56 4.65 -19.13 -18.45
C LYS A 56 5.45 -17.99 -17.80
N PRO A 57 6.35 -17.32 -18.56
CA PRO A 57 7.08 -16.18 -18.04
C PRO A 57 6.14 -14.99 -17.82
N CYS A 58 6.29 -14.32 -16.68
CA CYS A 58 5.65 -13.03 -16.47
C CYS A 58 6.40 -11.93 -17.21
N ARG A 59 5.64 -11.20 -18.02
CA ARG A 59 6.14 -10.10 -18.84
C ARG A 59 5.62 -8.74 -18.35
N TYR A 60 5.48 -8.56 -17.04
CA TYR A 60 4.87 -7.35 -16.46
C TYR A 60 5.52 -6.06 -16.96
N LEU A 61 6.85 -5.96 -16.82
CA LEU A 61 7.60 -4.77 -17.25
C LEU A 61 7.71 -4.65 -18.77
N GLU A 62 7.87 -5.76 -19.48
CA GLU A 62 7.92 -5.75 -20.96
C GLU A 62 6.59 -5.27 -21.55
N THR A 63 5.47 -5.74 -20.99
CA THR A 63 4.12 -5.35 -21.41
C THR A 63 3.85 -3.89 -21.10
N PHE A 64 4.25 -3.42 -19.91
CA PHE A 64 4.17 -2.01 -19.57
C PHE A 64 5.00 -1.12 -20.50
N HIS A 65 6.25 -1.51 -20.77
CA HIS A 65 7.13 -0.79 -21.69
C HIS A 65 6.55 -0.73 -23.10
N LYS A 66 6.06 -1.86 -23.64
CA LYS A 66 5.35 -1.88 -24.92
C LYS A 66 4.13 -0.98 -24.93
N GLY A 67 3.38 -0.93 -23.83
CA GLY A 67 2.25 -0.03 -23.66
C GLY A 67 2.66 1.45 -23.72
N ILE A 68 3.80 1.81 -23.09
CA ILE A 68 4.37 3.16 -23.17
C ILE A 68 4.75 3.50 -24.62
N GLU A 69 5.55 2.64 -25.27
CA GLU A 69 6.07 2.91 -26.63
C GLU A 69 4.97 2.94 -27.69
N SER A 70 3.89 2.17 -27.51
CA SER A 70 2.72 2.18 -28.39
C SER A 70 1.67 3.24 -28.02
N SER A 71 1.94 4.11 -27.04
CA SER A 71 0.99 5.11 -26.53
C SER A 71 -0.35 4.53 -26.05
N GLN A 72 -0.35 3.26 -25.62
CA GLN A 72 -1.49 2.63 -24.95
C GLN A 72 -1.59 3.04 -23.48
N ILE A 73 -0.47 3.42 -22.87
CA ILE A 73 -0.44 4.03 -21.54
C ILE A 73 -0.91 5.47 -21.66
N ARG A 74 -1.82 5.86 -20.78
CA ARG A 74 -2.37 7.20 -20.72
C ARG A 74 -1.46 8.11 -19.89
N GLU A 75 -1.57 9.42 -20.13
CA GLU A 75 -0.67 10.42 -19.56
C GLU A 75 -0.66 10.48 -18.02
N ASN A 76 -1.71 9.99 -17.34
CA ASN A 76 -1.80 10.01 -15.88
C ASN A 76 -1.72 8.59 -15.33
N VAL A 77 -0.61 8.26 -14.67
CA VAL A 77 -0.36 6.94 -14.10
C VAL A 77 -0.67 6.94 -12.61
N ILE A 78 -1.53 6.02 -12.18
CA ILE A 78 -1.86 5.79 -10.78
C ILE A 78 -1.28 4.43 -10.38
N VAL A 79 -0.32 4.43 -9.48
CA VAL A 79 0.24 3.23 -8.85
C VAL A 79 -0.44 3.03 -7.52
N PHE A 80 -1.01 1.86 -7.27
CA PHE A 80 -1.61 1.51 -5.99
C PHE A 80 -0.94 0.26 -5.42
N ALA A 81 -0.40 0.36 -4.20
CA ALA A 81 0.14 -0.78 -3.46
C ALA A 81 -0.82 -1.18 -2.34
N HIS A 82 -1.25 -2.44 -2.35
CA HIS A 82 -2.14 -2.99 -1.33
C HIS A 82 -1.39 -3.28 -0.02
N GLY A 83 -2.17 -3.44 1.06
CA GLY A 83 -1.68 -3.80 2.38
C GLY A 83 -1.63 -5.31 2.63
N TRP A 84 -1.61 -5.65 3.91
CA TRP A 84 -1.77 -7.02 4.41
C TRP A 84 -3.07 -7.68 3.92
N HIS A 85 -3.14 -9.01 3.88
CA HIS A 85 -4.27 -9.81 3.40
C HIS A 85 -4.65 -9.71 1.91
N HIS A 86 -3.78 -9.10 1.10
CA HIS A 86 -4.05 -8.90 -0.32
C HIS A 86 -2.92 -9.44 -1.18
N ASN A 87 -3.26 -9.78 -2.42
CA ASN A 87 -2.33 -10.20 -3.46
C ASN A 87 -2.93 -9.84 -4.84
N ALA A 88 -2.51 -10.53 -5.91
CA ALA A 88 -3.05 -10.32 -7.26
C ALA A 88 -3.98 -11.44 -7.76
N GLU A 89 -4.55 -12.24 -6.86
CA GLU A 89 -5.57 -13.22 -7.22
C GLU A 89 -6.72 -12.54 -8.01
N PRO A 90 -7.30 -13.20 -9.03
CA PRO A 90 -8.34 -12.58 -9.85
C PRO A 90 -9.57 -12.05 -9.10
N ASN A 91 -9.88 -12.65 -7.94
CA ASN A 91 -10.98 -12.32 -7.04
C ASN A 91 -10.53 -11.53 -5.79
N ASP A 92 -9.28 -11.06 -5.72
CA ASP A 92 -8.86 -10.18 -4.64
C ASP A 92 -9.69 -8.89 -4.65
N LYS A 93 -10.28 -8.58 -3.51
CA LYS A 93 -11.21 -7.45 -3.36
C LYS A 93 -10.52 -6.11 -3.61
N ASN A 94 -9.24 -5.99 -3.27
CA ASN A 94 -8.50 -4.74 -3.43
C ASN A 94 -8.15 -4.51 -4.91
N LEU A 95 -7.71 -5.56 -5.61
CA LEU A 95 -7.52 -5.54 -7.06
C LEU A 95 -8.82 -5.18 -7.79
N ASP A 96 -9.94 -5.80 -7.45
CA ASP A 96 -11.22 -5.52 -8.10
C ASP A 96 -11.75 -4.11 -7.80
N THR A 97 -11.60 -3.65 -6.56
CA THR A 97 -11.94 -2.27 -6.17
C THR A 97 -11.08 -1.26 -6.92
N PHE A 98 -9.77 -1.51 -7.05
CA PHE A 98 -8.86 -0.65 -7.78
C PHE A 98 -9.18 -0.63 -9.28
N ARG A 99 -9.48 -1.78 -9.88
CA ARG A 99 -9.97 -1.87 -11.27
C ARG A 99 -11.23 -1.02 -11.47
N THR A 100 -12.20 -1.15 -10.56
CA THR A 100 -13.43 -0.35 -10.58
C THR A 100 -13.14 1.14 -10.44
N PHE A 101 -12.22 1.53 -9.57
CA PHE A 101 -11.78 2.92 -9.40
C PHE A 101 -11.21 3.50 -10.69
N ILE A 102 -10.28 2.81 -11.34
CA ILE A 102 -9.68 3.24 -12.62
C ILE A 102 -10.73 3.33 -13.72
N ASN A 103 -11.64 2.37 -13.80
CA ASN A 103 -12.74 2.40 -14.78
C ASN A 103 -13.68 3.59 -14.55
N ARG A 104 -14.00 3.92 -13.29
CA ARG A 104 -14.82 5.11 -12.97
C ARG A 104 -14.13 6.42 -13.33
N LEU A 105 -12.82 6.53 -13.08
CA LEU A 105 -12.05 7.70 -13.52
C LEU A 105 -12.07 7.83 -15.04
N ASN A 106 -11.82 6.74 -15.75
CA ASN A 106 -11.76 6.71 -17.20
C ASN A 106 -13.11 6.88 -17.90
N ALA A 107 -14.22 6.52 -17.24
CA ALA A 107 -15.56 6.81 -17.72
C ALA A 107 -15.88 8.31 -17.72
N ARG A 108 -15.23 9.09 -16.83
CA ARG A 108 -15.36 10.56 -16.78
C ARG A 108 -14.35 11.25 -17.68
N THR A 109 -13.09 10.82 -17.60
CA THR A 109 -12.00 11.39 -18.39
C THR A 109 -11.02 10.27 -18.72
N PRO A 110 -10.97 9.78 -19.97
CA PRO A 110 -10.21 8.59 -20.35
C PRO A 110 -8.70 8.88 -20.46
N GLN A 111 -8.07 9.22 -19.34
CA GLN A 111 -6.69 9.69 -19.28
C GLN A 111 -5.84 8.98 -18.23
N TYR A 112 -6.37 7.94 -17.58
CA TYR A 112 -5.72 7.25 -16.46
C TYR A 112 -5.30 5.82 -16.79
N THR A 113 -4.05 5.49 -16.52
CA THR A 113 -3.58 4.10 -16.46
C THR A 113 -3.40 3.71 -14.99
N GLY A 114 -4.02 2.60 -14.61
CA GLY A 114 -3.83 2.00 -13.30
C GLY A 114 -2.68 1.01 -13.29
N ILE A 115 -1.90 1.01 -12.22
CA ILE A 115 -0.87 0.02 -11.95
C ILE A 115 -1.12 -0.52 -10.54
N TYR A 116 -1.54 -1.77 -10.46
CA TYR A 116 -1.69 -2.47 -9.19
C TYR A 116 -0.36 -3.12 -8.83
N LEU A 117 0.32 -2.56 -7.84
CA LEU A 117 1.55 -3.08 -7.29
C LEU A 117 1.19 -4.14 -6.27
N ALA A 118 1.40 -5.38 -6.67
CA ALA A 118 1.07 -6.55 -5.88
C ALA A 118 2.30 -7.18 -5.24
N TRP A 119 2.08 -7.81 -4.11
CA TRP A 119 3.06 -8.59 -3.38
C TRP A 119 2.30 -9.62 -2.54
N ARG A 120 3.02 -10.58 -1.94
CA ARG A 120 2.41 -11.55 -1.05
C ARG A 120 1.98 -10.87 0.26
N GLY A 121 0.72 -10.47 0.42
CA GLY A 121 0.26 -9.84 1.66
C GLY A 121 0.37 -10.77 2.86
N ASP A 122 0.04 -12.05 2.68
CA ASP A 122 -0.01 -13.06 3.74
C ASP A 122 1.14 -14.06 3.67
N SER A 123 1.70 -14.44 4.82
CA SER A 123 2.66 -15.55 4.86
C SER A 123 2.03 -16.90 5.21
N SER A 124 0.86 -16.90 5.83
CA SER A 124 0.19 -18.08 6.34
C SER A 124 -1.31 -17.83 6.42
N ASP A 125 -2.11 -18.79 5.96
CA ASP A 125 -3.57 -18.83 6.12
C ASP A 125 -3.91 -19.83 7.22
N VAL A 126 -4.74 -19.43 8.19
CA VAL A 126 -5.24 -20.34 9.22
C VAL A 126 -6.55 -20.97 8.72
N ILE A 127 -6.53 -22.29 8.48
CA ILE A 127 -7.55 -23.12 7.82
C ILE A 127 -8.91 -23.10 8.56
N PHE A 128 -8.97 -22.66 9.81
CA PHE A 128 -10.18 -22.68 10.64
C PHE A 128 -10.81 -21.31 10.86
N THR A 129 -10.31 -20.27 10.21
CA THR A 129 -10.75 -18.90 10.42
C THR A 129 -11.32 -18.41 9.10
N ASP A 130 -12.64 -18.22 9.06
CA ASP A 130 -13.22 -17.45 7.96
C ASP A 130 -12.52 -16.08 7.95
N LYS A 131 -12.29 -15.49 6.76
CA LYS A 131 -11.62 -14.17 6.55
C LYS A 131 -12.40 -12.97 7.13
N THR A 132 -13.11 -13.20 8.23
CA THR A 132 -13.96 -12.28 8.96
C THR A 132 -13.38 -12.13 10.36
N ASP A 133 -12.85 -10.94 10.59
CA ASP A 133 -12.66 -10.29 11.90
C ASP A 133 -11.46 -10.74 12.75
N PHE A 134 -10.37 -9.96 12.62
CA PHE A 134 -9.39 -9.64 13.65
C PHE A 134 -9.04 -10.77 14.63
N GLU A 135 -8.27 -11.75 14.17
CA GLU A 135 -7.69 -12.73 15.08
C GLU A 135 -6.30 -12.31 15.55
N ALA A 136 -6.09 -12.33 16.87
CA ALA A 136 -4.80 -12.07 17.50
C ALA A 136 -3.65 -12.95 16.95
N LEU A 137 -3.96 -14.09 16.33
CA LEU A 137 -3.00 -15.02 15.74
C LEU A 137 -2.45 -14.54 14.38
N ASP A 138 -3.25 -13.82 13.61
CA ASP A 138 -2.87 -13.26 12.31
C ASP A 138 -1.81 -12.14 12.49
N PHE A 139 -1.76 -11.50 13.66
CA PHE A 139 -0.75 -10.51 14.03
C PHE A 139 0.69 -11.06 14.01
N TYR A 140 0.90 -12.37 14.13
CA TYR A 140 2.24 -12.96 14.01
C TYR A 140 2.82 -12.77 12.61
N THR A 141 1.98 -12.81 11.58
CA THR A 141 2.44 -12.55 10.20
C THR A 141 2.79 -11.08 9.99
N LEU A 142 2.15 -10.16 10.72
CA LEU A 142 2.29 -8.72 10.50
C LEU A 142 3.75 -8.23 10.55
N TRP A 143 4.51 -8.67 11.55
CA TRP A 143 5.88 -8.20 11.79
C TRP A 143 6.82 -8.58 10.64
N ASN A 144 6.72 -9.83 10.20
CA ASN A 144 7.52 -10.32 9.08
C ASN A 144 7.09 -9.64 7.77
N ARG A 145 5.78 -9.55 7.52
CA ARG A 145 5.25 -8.92 6.30
C ARG A 145 5.55 -7.42 6.24
N ASN A 146 5.57 -6.71 7.37
CA ASN A 146 5.96 -5.31 7.43
C ASN A 146 7.41 -5.08 6.99
N SER A 147 8.32 -5.93 7.47
CA SER A 147 9.73 -5.90 7.06
C SER A 147 9.88 -6.23 5.57
N VAL A 148 9.12 -7.21 5.07
CA VAL A 148 9.10 -7.56 3.65
C VAL A 148 8.57 -6.41 2.79
N ALA A 149 7.50 -5.72 3.19
CA ALA A 149 6.97 -4.57 2.46
C ALA A 149 8.02 -3.45 2.31
N ALA A 150 8.75 -3.13 3.39
CA ALA A 150 9.87 -2.19 3.30
C ALA A 150 11.01 -2.72 2.42
N HIS A 151 11.33 -4.02 2.51
CA HIS A 151 12.38 -4.64 1.68
C HIS A 151 12.03 -4.59 0.19
N ILE A 152 10.79 -4.91 -0.18
CA ILE A 152 10.27 -4.79 -1.55
C ILE A 152 10.35 -3.33 -2.01
N GLY A 153 9.93 -2.39 -1.15
CA GLY A 153 10.05 -0.95 -1.37
C GLY A 153 11.48 -0.55 -1.76
N LYS A 154 12.45 -0.88 -0.90
CA LYS A 154 13.87 -0.50 -1.04
C LYS A 154 14.59 -1.16 -2.22
N ASN A 155 14.23 -2.40 -2.55
CA ASN A 155 15.06 -3.22 -3.45
C ASN A 155 14.41 -3.51 -4.81
N GLY A 156 13.10 -3.31 -4.93
CA GLY A 156 12.30 -3.61 -6.11
C GLY A 156 11.49 -2.42 -6.59
N ALA A 157 10.51 -2.01 -5.79
CA ALA A 157 9.54 -1.01 -6.20
C ALA A 157 10.18 0.37 -6.45
N ASN A 158 11.27 0.73 -5.77
CA ASN A 158 12.04 1.93 -6.06
C ASN A 158 12.48 2.01 -7.54
N LYS A 159 13.04 0.93 -8.08
CA LYS A 159 13.47 0.85 -9.49
C LYS A 159 12.30 1.01 -10.45
N PHE A 160 11.13 0.50 -10.06
CA PHE A 160 9.92 0.69 -10.84
C PHE A 160 9.46 2.15 -10.87
N PHE A 161 9.46 2.84 -9.72
CA PHE A 161 9.18 4.28 -9.66
C PHE A 161 10.26 5.12 -10.38
N ASP A 162 11.53 4.70 -10.35
CA ASP A 162 12.60 5.33 -11.13
C ASP A 162 12.34 5.22 -12.64
N MET A 163 11.89 4.06 -13.10
CA MET A 163 11.47 3.87 -14.49
C MET A 163 10.29 4.77 -14.87
N LEU A 164 9.26 4.87 -14.02
CA LEU A 164 8.14 5.80 -14.25
C LEU A 164 8.62 7.25 -14.31
N THR A 165 9.53 7.65 -13.41
CA THR A 165 10.10 8.99 -13.39
C THR A 165 10.89 9.30 -14.65
N SER A 166 11.63 8.32 -15.19
CA SER A 166 12.32 8.47 -16.48
C SER A 166 11.33 8.72 -17.61
N TYR A 167 10.24 7.95 -17.70
CA TYR A 167 9.18 8.22 -18.67
C TYR A 167 8.47 9.55 -18.46
N GLN A 168 8.37 10.03 -17.21
CA GLN A 168 7.86 11.37 -16.93
C GLN A 168 8.79 12.46 -17.46
N LYS A 169 10.11 12.30 -17.29
CA LYS A 169 11.12 13.23 -17.82
C LYS A 169 11.19 13.22 -19.35
N GLU A 170 10.91 12.08 -19.98
CA GLU A 170 10.79 11.95 -21.44
C GLU A 170 9.48 12.55 -22.00
N GLY A 171 8.55 12.98 -21.14
CA GLY A 171 7.24 13.50 -21.55
C GLY A 171 6.25 12.42 -21.98
N LYS A 172 6.56 11.14 -21.78
CA LYS A 172 5.67 10.00 -22.08
C LYS A 172 4.61 9.78 -20.99
N ILE A 173 4.92 10.18 -19.77
CA ILE A 173 3.97 10.24 -18.64
C ILE A 173 3.91 11.70 -18.18
N ARG A 174 2.71 12.23 -17.97
CA ARG A 174 2.53 13.59 -17.45
C ARG A 174 2.53 13.60 -15.93
N ASN A 175 1.72 12.74 -15.33
CA ASN A 175 1.51 12.70 -13.87
C ASN A 175 1.71 11.27 -13.34
N ILE A 176 2.38 11.17 -12.20
CA ILE A 176 2.50 9.94 -11.42
C ILE A 176 1.84 10.17 -10.06
N ILE A 177 0.94 9.28 -9.68
CA ILE A 177 0.24 9.25 -8.40
C ILE A 177 0.57 7.91 -7.74
N GLY A 178 1.37 7.91 -6.67
CA GLY A 178 1.67 6.72 -5.88
C GLY A 178 0.77 6.65 -4.64
N ILE A 179 -0.05 5.61 -4.54
CA ILE A 179 -0.98 5.39 -3.44
C ILE A 179 -0.58 4.12 -2.72
N GLY A 180 -0.49 4.17 -1.39
CA GLY A 180 -0.24 2.99 -0.58
C GLY A 180 -1.15 2.95 0.63
N HIS A 181 -1.75 1.79 0.89
CA HIS A 181 -2.58 1.56 2.07
C HIS A 181 -1.89 0.62 3.06
N SER A 182 -1.89 0.94 4.37
CA SER A 182 -1.30 0.07 5.40
C SER A 182 0.16 -0.30 5.07
N MET A 183 0.51 -1.60 5.01
CA MET A 183 1.82 -2.07 4.56
C MET A 183 2.17 -1.67 3.12
N GLY A 184 1.18 -1.47 2.26
CA GLY A 184 1.38 -0.86 0.94
C GLY A 184 1.83 0.60 1.03
N GLY A 185 1.37 1.33 2.06
CA GLY A 185 1.86 2.66 2.41
C GLY A 185 3.34 2.64 2.78
N ARG A 186 3.75 1.68 3.62
CA ARG A 186 5.17 1.43 3.94
C ARG A 186 6.00 1.13 2.69
N LEU A 187 5.50 0.23 1.84
CA LEU A 187 6.16 -0.13 0.57
C LEU A 187 6.36 1.10 -0.32
N VAL A 188 5.31 1.89 -0.55
CA VAL A 188 5.37 3.10 -1.38
C VAL A 188 6.31 4.14 -0.78
N TYR A 189 6.28 4.33 0.54
CA TYR A 189 7.20 5.22 1.25
C TYR A 189 8.66 4.80 1.03
N PHE A 190 9.00 3.55 1.33
CA PHE A 190 10.38 3.08 1.17
C PHE A 190 10.86 3.00 -0.28
N ALA A 191 9.95 2.82 -1.24
CA ALA A 191 10.25 2.94 -2.66
C ALA A 191 10.61 4.37 -3.07
N ASN A 192 10.14 5.38 -2.34
CA ASN A 192 10.18 6.78 -2.76
C ASN A 192 10.78 7.74 -1.73
N LYS A 193 11.38 7.26 -0.63
CA LYS A 193 11.91 8.09 0.47
C LYS A 193 12.80 9.23 -0.04
N GLU A 194 13.71 8.93 -0.97
CA GLU A 194 14.57 9.95 -1.59
C GLU A 194 13.79 10.90 -2.49
N ARG A 195 12.90 10.36 -3.34
CA ARG A 195 12.04 11.13 -4.25
C ARG A 195 11.07 12.07 -3.51
N ILE A 196 10.61 11.70 -2.32
CA ILE A 196 9.78 12.54 -1.45
C ILE A 196 10.58 13.77 -0.97
N LYS A 197 11.89 13.59 -0.69
CA LYS A 197 12.79 14.68 -0.27
C LYS A 197 13.24 15.58 -1.43
N GLU A 198 13.05 15.15 -2.68
CA GLU A 198 13.46 15.94 -3.86
C GLU A 198 12.52 17.13 -4.12
N PRO A 199 12.99 18.39 -4.04
CA PRO A 199 12.11 19.56 -4.18
C PRO A 199 11.43 19.69 -5.56
N ASN A 200 12.05 19.14 -6.59
CA ASN A 200 11.57 19.21 -7.98
C ASN A 200 10.84 17.93 -8.43
N ASN A 201 10.57 17.00 -7.51
CA ASN A 201 9.80 15.82 -7.84
C ASN A 201 8.35 16.20 -8.23
N ASN A 202 7.86 15.64 -9.35
CA ASN A 202 6.51 15.86 -9.86
C ASN A 202 5.62 14.61 -9.71
N THR A 203 5.99 13.70 -8.80
CA THR A 203 5.15 12.59 -8.35
C THR A 203 4.37 13.00 -7.12
N PHE A 204 3.07 12.73 -7.10
CA PHE A 204 2.22 12.90 -5.94
C PHE A 204 2.08 11.56 -5.19
N PHE A 205 2.16 11.58 -3.87
CA PHE A 205 2.02 10.41 -3.01
C PHE A 205 0.84 10.58 -2.06
N LEU A 206 0.04 9.53 -1.91
CA LEU A 206 -1.02 9.42 -0.93
C LEU A 206 -0.82 8.16 -0.10
N LEU A 207 -0.46 8.33 1.17
CA LEU A 207 -0.25 7.23 2.11
C LEU A 207 -1.47 7.16 3.04
N ILE A 208 -2.20 6.05 3.01
CA ILE A 208 -3.44 5.85 3.75
C ILE A 208 -3.18 4.84 4.86
N ASN A 209 -3.33 5.28 6.10
CA ASN A 209 -2.98 4.59 7.33
C ASN A 209 -1.68 3.79 7.19
N PRO A 210 -0.56 4.42 6.78
CA PRO A 210 0.64 3.67 6.43
C PRO A 210 1.21 2.96 7.66
N ALA A 211 1.68 1.73 7.46
CA ALA A 211 2.40 0.94 8.46
C ALA A 211 3.83 1.46 8.70
N LEU A 212 3.95 2.72 9.13
CA LEU A 212 5.20 3.41 9.38
C LEU A 212 5.27 3.81 10.86
N THR A 213 6.48 3.77 11.43
CA THR A 213 6.77 4.39 12.72
C THR A 213 7.25 5.84 12.51
N ASP A 214 7.17 6.63 13.57
CA ASP A 214 7.78 7.96 13.63
C ASP A 214 9.27 7.94 13.23
N GLU A 215 10.04 6.95 13.70
CA GLU A 215 11.45 6.78 13.37
C GLU A 215 11.66 6.48 11.87
N ASP A 216 10.79 5.70 11.22
CA ASP A 216 10.85 5.50 9.76
C ASP A 216 10.72 6.82 8.99
N MET A 217 9.88 7.73 9.49
CA MET A 217 9.53 9.01 8.88
C MET A 217 10.45 10.16 9.26
N LYS A 218 11.22 10.02 10.33
CA LYS A 218 12.07 11.06 10.93
C LYS A 218 12.91 11.82 9.91
N GLU A 219 13.60 11.11 9.01
CA GLU A 219 14.42 11.76 7.97
C GLU A 219 13.62 12.66 7.01
N VAL A 220 12.37 12.29 6.71
CA VAL A 220 11.48 13.07 5.84
C VAL A 220 10.80 14.19 6.61
N LEU A 221 10.39 13.95 7.86
CA LEU A 221 9.78 14.95 8.74
C LEU A 221 10.77 16.05 9.18
N MET A 222 12.04 15.69 9.36
CA MET A 222 13.12 16.64 9.68
C MET A 222 13.63 17.37 8.44
N TYR A 223 13.16 17.02 7.23
CA TYR A 223 13.49 17.75 6.02
C TYR A 223 12.79 19.11 6.03
N ASP A 224 13.55 20.18 5.78
CA ASP A 224 13.05 21.55 5.89
C ASP A 224 11.96 21.86 4.85
N VAL A 225 10.70 21.71 5.27
CA VAL A 225 9.50 21.95 4.45
C VAL A 225 9.47 23.37 3.89
N LYS A 226 10.19 24.34 4.49
CA LYS A 226 10.30 25.71 3.98
C LYS A 226 11.08 25.83 2.67
N LYS A 227 11.79 24.77 2.26
CA LYS A 227 12.49 24.70 0.96
C LYS A 227 11.62 24.12 -0.16
N ILE A 228 10.42 23.64 0.16
CA ILE A 228 9.49 23.07 -0.80
C ILE A 228 8.56 24.19 -1.29
N ASN A 229 8.91 24.82 -2.41
CA ASN A 229 8.15 25.94 -3.00
C ASN A 229 6.81 25.54 -3.66
N ASN A 230 6.40 24.27 -3.61
CA ASN A 230 5.27 23.72 -4.35
C ASN A 230 4.27 22.99 -3.46
N PHE A 231 3.02 22.86 -3.95
CA PHE A 231 1.90 22.09 -3.38
C PHE A 231 2.36 20.76 -2.74
N PRO A 232 1.83 20.36 -1.57
CA PRO A 232 2.27 19.15 -0.88
C PRO A 232 2.24 17.94 -1.81
N ARG A 233 3.41 17.38 -2.10
CA ARG A 233 3.60 16.24 -3.01
C ARG A 233 3.42 14.91 -2.32
N THR A 234 3.29 14.91 -1.00
CA THR A 234 2.98 13.72 -0.19
C THR A 234 1.91 14.10 0.80
N ILE A 235 0.81 13.36 0.80
CA ILE A 235 -0.25 13.44 1.79
C ILE A 235 -0.25 12.13 2.57
N VAL A 236 -0.22 12.23 3.89
CA VAL A 236 -0.44 11.10 4.80
C VAL A 236 -1.81 11.29 5.43
N VAL A 237 -2.64 10.26 5.39
CA VAL A 237 -3.94 10.21 6.07
C VAL A 237 -3.85 9.07 7.07
N GLN A 238 -4.08 9.37 8.35
CA GLN A 238 -4.07 8.40 9.44
C GLN A 238 -5.38 8.51 10.22
N SER A 239 -6.01 7.36 10.50
CA SER A 239 -7.15 7.25 11.40
C SER A 239 -6.69 7.08 12.85
N GLU A 240 -7.24 7.88 13.77
CA GLU A 240 -7.00 7.76 15.22
C GLU A 240 -7.48 6.40 15.78
N SER A 241 -8.47 5.78 15.14
CA SER A 241 -9.03 4.49 15.55
C SER A 241 -8.44 3.28 14.80
N ASP A 242 -7.27 3.44 14.15
CA ASP A 242 -6.63 2.33 13.43
C ASP A 242 -6.05 1.29 14.41
N ILE A 243 -6.84 0.26 14.74
CA ILE A 243 -6.48 -0.83 15.66
C ILE A 243 -5.21 -1.59 15.20
N PRO A 244 -5.07 -1.99 13.91
CA PRO A 244 -3.84 -2.63 13.42
C PRO A 244 -2.59 -1.82 13.70
N ILE A 245 -2.64 -0.51 13.48
CA ILE A 245 -1.51 0.40 13.73
C ILE A 245 -1.27 0.58 15.24
N THR A 246 -2.32 0.84 16.02
CA THR A 246 -2.22 1.14 17.46
C THR A 246 -1.96 -0.06 18.36
N PHE A 247 -2.37 -1.28 17.99
CA PHE A 247 -2.22 -2.47 18.83
C PHE A 247 -1.21 -3.47 18.25
N GLY A 248 -1.10 -3.57 16.92
CA GLY A 248 -0.25 -4.56 16.26
C GLY A 248 1.23 -4.19 16.22
N TYR A 249 1.55 -2.89 16.20
CA TYR A 249 2.91 -2.37 16.15
C TYR A 249 3.47 -2.00 17.54
N ASP A 250 2.60 -1.70 18.51
CA ASP A 250 2.96 -1.41 19.92
C ASP A 250 3.43 -2.64 20.73
N LEU A 251 3.46 -3.84 20.11
CA LEU A 251 3.84 -5.08 20.81
C LEU A 251 5.35 -5.26 21.01
N ILE A 252 6.23 -4.37 20.52
CA ILE A 252 7.66 -4.38 20.88
C ILE A 252 8.25 -2.95 20.95
N HIS A 253 8.77 -2.64 22.13
CA HIS A 253 9.57 -1.48 22.60
C HIS A 253 8.81 -0.25 23.16
N PRO A 254 9.04 0.10 24.44
CA PRO A 254 8.62 1.40 25.00
C PRO A 254 9.32 2.54 24.25
N GLY A 255 8.56 3.40 23.58
CA GLY A 255 9.04 4.66 22.98
C GLY A 255 8.82 4.82 21.47
N ASP A 256 8.30 3.81 20.77
CA ASP A 256 7.97 3.92 19.34
C ASP A 256 6.53 4.46 19.20
N GLU A 257 6.35 5.58 18.48
CA GLU A 257 5.03 6.15 18.21
C GLU A 257 4.59 5.80 16.78
N SER A 258 3.36 5.33 16.61
CA SER A 258 2.78 5.20 15.28
C SER A 258 2.72 6.56 14.58
N VAL A 259 2.92 6.60 13.25
CA VAL A 259 2.79 7.86 12.49
C VAL A 259 1.33 8.31 12.58
N GLY A 260 1.05 9.26 13.48
CA GLY A 260 -0.35 9.59 13.75
C GLY A 260 -0.64 10.64 14.83
N ASP A 261 0.30 11.00 15.72
CA ASP A 261 0.05 12.08 16.68
C ASP A 261 0.63 13.40 16.16
N SER A 262 -0.07 13.99 15.17
CA SER A 262 0.37 15.22 14.52
C SER A 262 -0.78 16.20 14.33
N TRP A 263 -0.61 17.38 14.92
CA TRP A 263 -1.34 18.62 14.68
C TRP A 263 -1.37 19.07 13.20
N ALA A 264 -0.75 18.34 12.28
CA ALA A 264 -0.85 18.55 10.84
C ALA A 264 -2.02 17.75 10.25
N ILE A 265 -3.18 18.42 10.20
CA ILE A 265 -4.36 18.22 9.35
C ILE A 265 -4.20 17.05 8.35
N THR A 266 -4.47 15.83 8.82
CA THR A 266 -4.75 14.67 7.98
C THR A 266 -6.26 14.73 7.71
N HIS A 267 -6.64 14.96 6.45
CA HIS A 267 -8.05 15.16 6.13
C HIS A 267 -8.84 13.87 6.34
N ASP A 268 -9.56 13.88 7.44
CA ASP A 268 -10.69 13.02 7.76
C ASP A 268 -11.68 13.06 6.59
N LEU A 269 -11.77 11.98 5.82
CA LEU A 269 -12.65 11.93 4.65
C LEU A 269 -14.14 11.90 5.01
N ASN A 270 -14.50 12.04 6.29
CA ASN A 270 -15.77 12.59 6.78
C ASN A 270 -15.68 12.95 8.28
N ALA A 271 -14.95 14.00 8.66
CA ALA A 271 -14.87 14.43 10.07
C ALA A 271 -16.23 14.65 10.74
N CYS A 272 -17.26 15.01 9.96
CA CYS A 272 -18.63 15.15 10.44
C CYS A 272 -19.59 14.55 9.41
N GLN A 273 -20.63 13.85 9.89
CA GLN A 273 -21.83 13.64 9.06
C GLN A 273 -22.42 15.01 8.69
N ASN A 274 -22.94 15.17 7.47
CA ASN A 274 -23.46 16.45 6.94
C ASN A 274 -24.58 17.08 7.79
N ASN A 275 -25.15 16.34 8.72
CA ASN A 275 -26.22 16.76 9.64
C ASN A 275 -25.73 17.01 11.09
N ASN A 276 -24.42 16.97 11.34
CA ASN A 276 -23.86 17.22 12.67
C ASN A 276 -23.31 18.65 12.77
N ASP A 277 -24.21 19.60 12.99
CA ASP A 277 -23.91 21.03 13.04
C ASP A 277 -22.89 21.40 14.13
N LYS A 278 -22.88 20.65 15.24
CA LYS A 278 -21.94 20.88 16.35
C LYS A 278 -20.50 20.52 15.93
N CYS A 279 -20.35 19.41 15.23
CA CYS A 279 -19.08 18.98 14.68
C CYS A 279 -18.59 19.96 13.59
N LEU A 280 -19.47 20.35 12.66
CA LEU A 280 -19.15 21.30 11.60
C LEU A 280 -18.73 22.67 12.15
N SER A 281 -19.39 23.13 13.22
CA SER A 281 -19.07 24.42 13.88
C SER A 281 -17.71 24.38 14.57
N CYS A 282 -17.36 23.27 15.22
CA CYS A 282 -16.05 23.06 15.86
C CYS A 282 -14.91 23.06 14.82
N LEU A 283 -15.10 22.40 13.68
CA LEU A 283 -14.13 22.42 12.58
C LEU A 283 -13.95 23.83 12.02
N LYS A 284 -15.04 24.59 11.89
CA LYS A 284 -15.00 25.97 11.38
C LYS A 284 -14.25 26.90 12.33
N ALA A 285 -14.50 26.80 13.64
CA ALA A 285 -13.76 27.54 14.67
C ALA A 285 -12.25 27.23 14.61
N LYS A 286 -11.88 25.94 14.56
CA LYS A 286 -10.47 25.52 14.42
C LYS A 286 -9.83 26.04 13.13
N SER A 287 -10.55 26.03 12.00
CA SER A 287 -10.04 26.55 10.72
C SER A 287 -9.75 28.06 10.72
N ASN A 288 -10.45 28.79 11.60
CA ASN A 288 -10.25 30.23 11.80
C ASN A 288 -9.20 30.56 12.86
N GLY A 289 -8.52 29.54 13.43
CA GLY A 289 -7.57 29.72 14.53
C GLY A 289 -8.23 30.09 15.86
N GLU A 290 -9.53 29.89 15.98
CA GLU A 290 -10.27 30.07 17.22
C GLU A 290 -10.10 28.81 18.09
N ASN A 291 -9.83 29.01 19.38
CA ASN A 291 -9.83 27.91 20.33
C ASN A 291 -11.30 27.56 20.62
N PRO A 292 -11.74 26.30 20.40
CA PRO A 292 -13.14 25.91 20.52
C PRO A 292 -13.67 25.99 21.95
#